data_AF-A0A9N9NXX6-F1
#
_entry.id   AF-A0A9N9NXX6-F1
#
_cell.length_a   1.000
_cell.length_b   1.000
_cell.length_c   1.000
_cell.angle_alpha   90.00
_cell.angle_beta   90.00
_cell.angle_gamma   90.00
#
_symmetry.space_group_name_H-M   'P 1'
#
loop_
_entity.id
_entity.type
_entity.pdbx_description
1 polymer ?
#
loop_
_entity_poly.entity_id
_entity_poly.type
_entity_poly.pdbx_seq_one_letter_code
_entity_poly.pdbx_strand_id
1 'polypeptide(L)'
;FKFNGELADFKVKFIRLNLKKYCPNLIDYVVGEFKEQMEKDSWIIKVTFDAVKDMFDPVVYRIIKLINDQINSTQEKCSAIFLVGGFSESPYLLRRIKDKFSTQVSIIAVPTLPIAAIARGGIAYGLNVGAIQDRTLKWTYGVEVNRPWVSGKDKRTRRTEDGYILYFHKLAQRGAKAN
;
A
#
# COMPACT_ATOMS: atom_id res chain seq x y z
N PHE A 1 -5.34 -9.63 -15.43
CA PHE A 1 -5.77 -10.91 -14.83
C PHE A 1 -7.21 -10.74 -14.35
N LYS A 2 -8.16 -11.60 -14.77
CA LYS A 2 -9.61 -11.34 -14.64
C LYS A 2 -10.26 -11.84 -13.34
N PHE A 3 -9.48 -12.37 -12.39
CA PHE A 3 -10.02 -12.89 -11.14
C PHE A 3 -10.71 -11.77 -10.33
N ASN A 4 -11.96 -12.02 -9.95
CA ASN A 4 -12.81 -11.08 -9.22
C ASN A 4 -13.31 -11.61 -7.87
N GLY A 5 -12.89 -12.82 -7.47
CA GLY A 5 -13.29 -13.46 -6.23
C GLY A 5 -14.68 -14.10 -6.24
N GLU A 6 -15.34 -14.19 -7.40
CA GLU A 6 -16.61 -14.89 -7.55
C GLU A 6 -16.43 -16.26 -8.18
N LEU A 7 -16.93 -17.28 -7.50
CA LEU A 7 -16.84 -18.66 -7.98
C LEU A 7 -17.63 -18.82 -9.29
N ALA A 8 -18.77 -18.14 -9.43
CA ALA A 8 -19.60 -18.16 -10.63
C ALA A 8 -18.88 -17.61 -11.87
N ASP A 9 -17.97 -16.64 -11.69
CA ASP A 9 -17.18 -16.05 -12.78
C ASP A 9 -15.91 -16.84 -13.08
N PHE A 10 -15.55 -17.79 -12.22
CA PHE A 10 -14.44 -18.71 -12.42
C PHE A 10 -14.86 -19.91 -13.29
N LYS A 11 -15.09 -19.64 -14.58
CA LYS A 11 -15.66 -20.58 -15.57
C LYS A 11 -14.86 -21.87 -15.84
N VAL A 12 -13.68 -22.02 -15.25
CA VAL A 12 -12.83 -23.20 -15.39
C VAL A 12 -12.63 -23.83 -14.03
N LYS A 13 -12.58 -25.17 -13.94
CA LYS A 13 -12.31 -25.86 -12.67
C LYS A 13 -10.94 -25.47 -12.08
N PHE A 14 -9.97 -25.20 -12.94
CA PHE A 14 -8.62 -24.76 -12.57
C PHE A 14 -7.97 -24.01 -13.73
N ILE A 15 -7.06 -23.09 -13.39
CA ILE A 15 -6.13 -22.46 -14.32
C ILE A 15 -4.94 -23.41 -14.51
N ARG A 16 -4.48 -23.58 -15.75
CA ARG A 16 -3.29 -24.36 -16.08
C ARG A 16 -2.09 -23.43 -16.15
N LEU A 17 -1.18 -23.55 -15.18
CA LEU A 17 0.07 -22.81 -15.14
C LEU A 17 1.21 -23.73 -15.61
N ASN A 18 1.69 -23.48 -16.83
CA ASN A 18 2.78 -24.25 -17.43
C ASN A 18 4.13 -23.69 -16.99
N LEU A 19 4.85 -24.41 -16.13
CA LEU A 19 6.14 -23.96 -15.60
C LEU A 19 7.22 -23.86 -16.69
N LYS A 20 7.24 -24.76 -17.67
CA LYS A 20 8.18 -24.65 -18.81
C LYS A 20 8.02 -23.34 -19.57
N LYS A 21 6.79 -22.83 -19.67
CA LYS A 21 6.49 -21.57 -20.35
C LYS A 21 6.81 -20.34 -19.51
N TYR A 22 6.40 -20.35 -18.24
CA TYR A 22 6.43 -19.15 -17.39
C TYR A 22 7.68 -19.05 -16.51
N CYS A 23 8.22 -20.17 -16.06
CA CYS A 23 9.33 -20.24 -15.10
C CYS A 23 10.30 -21.39 -15.48
N PRO A 24 10.94 -21.38 -16.66
CA PRO A 24 11.77 -22.49 -17.13
C PRO A 24 12.91 -22.81 -16.16
N ASN A 25 13.53 -21.79 -15.57
CA ASN A 25 14.64 -21.96 -14.63
C ASN A 25 14.22 -22.68 -13.34
N LEU A 26 12.93 -22.66 -12.98
CA LEU A 26 12.45 -23.31 -11.75
C LEU A 26 12.58 -24.83 -11.84
N ILE A 27 12.58 -25.39 -13.06
CA ILE A 27 12.62 -26.82 -13.34
C ILE A 27 13.88 -27.46 -12.75
N ASP A 28 15.01 -26.76 -12.84
CA ASP A 28 16.30 -27.26 -12.36
C ASP A 28 16.38 -27.35 -10.82
N TYR A 29 15.47 -26.66 -10.11
CA TYR A 29 15.40 -26.65 -8.66
C TYR A 29 14.37 -27.63 -8.09
N VAL A 30 13.54 -28.26 -8.92
CA VAL A 30 12.59 -29.29 -8.46
C VAL A 30 13.31 -30.63 -8.39
N VAL A 31 13.35 -31.22 -7.20
CA VAL A 31 14.11 -32.45 -6.91
C VAL A 31 13.24 -33.52 -6.24
N GLY A 32 13.72 -34.76 -6.22
CA GLY A 32 13.08 -35.89 -5.54
C GLY A 32 11.69 -36.22 -6.09
N GLU A 33 10.78 -36.61 -5.19
CA GLU A 33 9.42 -37.03 -5.52
C GLU A 33 8.60 -35.97 -6.29
N PHE A 34 8.83 -34.69 -6.00
CA PHE A 34 8.15 -33.59 -6.69
C PHE A 34 8.57 -33.48 -8.15
N LYS A 35 9.83 -33.81 -8.48
CA LYS A 35 10.31 -33.81 -9.86
C LYS A 35 9.61 -34.89 -10.67
N GLU A 36 9.55 -36.10 -10.13
CA GLU A 36 8.88 -37.22 -10.77
C GLU A 36 7.38 -36.93 -11.00
N GLN A 37 6.73 -36.32 -10.01
CA GLN A 37 5.33 -35.90 -10.13
C GLN A 37 5.15 -34.83 -11.20
N MET A 38 6.00 -33.79 -11.20
CA MET A 38 5.93 -32.71 -12.19
C MET A 38 6.21 -33.20 -13.61
N GLU A 39 7.12 -34.16 -13.80
CA GLU A 39 7.36 -34.78 -15.10
C GLU A 39 6.12 -35.54 -15.60
N LYS A 40 5.47 -36.33 -14.73
CA LYS A 40 4.20 -37.01 -15.05
C LYS A 40 3.09 -36.01 -15.41
N ASP A 41 2.99 -34.91 -14.67
CA ASP A 41 2.02 -33.83 -14.91
C ASP A 41 2.44 -32.87 -16.03
N SER A 42 3.50 -33.18 -16.78
CA SER A 42 4.03 -32.35 -17.87
C SER A 42 4.33 -30.91 -17.46
N TRP A 43 4.72 -30.70 -16.20
CA TRP A 43 5.05 -29.41 -15.59
C TRP A 43 3.88 -28.42 -15.60
N ILE A 44 2.65 -28.92 -15.55
CA ILE A 44 1.42 -28.11 -15.50
C ILE A 44 0.84 -28.13 -14.09
N ILE A 45 0.91 -26.98 -13.42
CA ILE A 45 0.24 -26.78 -12.13
C ILE A 45 -1.23 -26.40 -12.37
N LYS A 46 -2.13 -27.11 -11.70
CA LYS A 46 -3.57 -26.82 -11.71
C LYS A 46 -3.90 -25.91 -10.52
N VAL A 47 -4.16 -24.63 -10.79
CA VAL A 47 -4.50 -23.64 -9.77
C VAL A 47 -6.01 -23.51 -9.67
N THR A 48 -6.59 -23.93 -8.54
CA THR A 48 -8.04 -23.86 -8.28
C THR A 48 -8.48 -22.44 -7.93
N PHE A 49 -9.80 -22.20 -7.89
CA PHE A 49 -10.37 -20.95 -7.40
C PHE A 49 -9.85 -20.59 -6.02
N ASP A 50 -9.94 -21.53 -5.07
CA ASP A 50 -9.50 -21.32 -3.68
C ASP A 50 -8.01 -21.00 -3.62
N ALA A 51 -7.17 -21.71 -4.40
CA ALA A 51 -5.73 -21.42 -4.45
C ALA A 51 -5.44 -19.99 -4.96
N VAL A 52 -6.13 -19.53 -6.02
CA VAL A 52 -5.98 -18.14 -6.48
C VAL A 52 -6.44 -17.17 -5.39
N LYS A 53 -7.57 -17.46 -4.75
CA LYS A 53 -8.12 -16.62 -3.67
C LYS A 53 -7.14 -16.51 -2.51
N ASP A 54 -6.58 -17.62 -2.05
CA ASP A 54 -5.61 -17.71 -0.95
C ASP A 54 -4.29 -17.00 -1.28
N MET A 55 -3.88 -16.96 -2.55
CA MET A 55 -2.74 -16.16 -2.99
C MET A 55 -3.01 -14.64 -2.88
N PHE A 56 -4.23 -14.19 -3.19
CA PHE A 56 -4.57 -12.77 -3.22
C PHE A 56 -4.99 -12.23 -1.85
N ASP A 57 -5.68 -13.03 -1.05
CA ASP A 57 -6.29 -12.60 0.21
C ASP A 57 -5.32 -11.93 1.20
N PRO A 58 -4.11 -12.46 1.46
CA PRO A 58 -3.17 -11.84 2.38
C PRO A 58 -2.77 -10.42 1.94
N VAL A 59 -2.57 -10.24 0.63
CA VAL A 59 -2.18 -8.95 0.04
C VAL A 59 -3.36 -7.97 0.10
N VAL A 60 -4.55 -8.42 -0.31
CA VAL A 60 -5.77 -7.59 -0.30
C VAL A 60 -6.15 -7.18 1.13
N TYR A 61 -6.09 -8.11 2.08
CA TYR A 61 -6.35 -7.84 3.48
C TYR A 61 -5.41 -6.76 4.03
N ARG A 62 -4.10 -6.87 3.73
CA ARG A 62 -3.12 -5.87 4.16
C ARG A 62 -3.41 -4.49 3.56
N ILE A 63 -3.78 -4.42 2.29
CA ILE A 63 -4.15 -3.15 1.64
C ILE A 63 -5.37 -2.53 2.33
N ILE A 64 -6.41 -3.31 2.57
CA ILE A 64 -7.63 -2.85 3.25
C ILE A 64 -7.29 -2.32 4.65
N LYS A 65 -6.47 -3.04 5.41
CA LYS A 65 -6.02 -2.59 6.73
C LYS A 65 -5.31 -1.24 6.64
N LEU A 66 -4.37 -1.09 5.71
CA LEU A 66 -3.65 0.17 5.52
C LEU A 66 -4.58 1.33 5.15
N ILE A 67 -5.55 1.11 4.26
CA ILE A 67 -6.55 2.12 3.91
C ILE A 67 -7.36 2.52 5.14
N ASN A 68 -7.84 1.53 5.90
CA ASN A 68 -8.61 1.76 7.14
C ASN A 68 -7.79 2.56 8.17
N ASP A 69 -6.52 2.21 8.37
CA ASP A 69 -5.64 2.90 9.30
C ASP A 69 -5.41 4.35 8.87
N GLN A 70 -5.27 4.62 7.57
CA GLN A 70 -5.15 6.00 7.07
C GLN A 70 -6.43 6.81 7.29
N ILE A 71 -7.60 6.26 6.96
CA ILE A 71 -8.89 6.93 7.15
C ILE A 71 -9.13 7.24 8.63
N ASN A 72 -8.79 6.32 9.54
CA ASN A 72 -8.97 6.53 10.98
C ASN A 72 -7.92 7.46 11.60
N SER A 73 -6.80 7.71 10.91
CA SER A 73 -5.73 8.59 11.41
C SER A 73 -5.98 10.08 11.14
N THR A 74 -6.97 10.41 10.32
CA THR A 74 -7.35 11.79 10.00
C THR A 74 -8.63 12.17 10.75
N GLN A 75 -8.75 13.45 11.10
CA GLN A 75 -9.99 14.02 11.65
C GLN A 75 -10.99 14.37 10.54
N GLU A 76 -10.54 14.39 9.28
CA GLU A 76 -11.35 14.75 8.13
C GLU A 76 -12.00 13.53 7.48
N LYS A 77 -13.19 13.72 6.91
CA LYS A 77 -13.88 12.68 6.16
C LYS A 77 -13.17 12.45 4.82
N CYS A 78 -12.85 11.19 4.52
CA CYS A 78 -12.34 10.80 3.20
C CYS A 78 -13.45 10.90 2.15
N SER A 79 -13.30 11.80 1.18
CA SER A 79 -14.27 12.00 0.09
C SER A 79 -14.10 11.01 -1.06
N ALA A 80 -12.87 10.58 -1.35
CA ALA A 80 -12.59 9.73 -2.50
C ALA A 80 -11.37 8.83 -2.28
N ILE A 81 -11.43 7.62 -2.85
CA ILE A 81 -10.31 6.69 -3.01
C ILE A 81 -10.11 6.45 -4.52
N PHE A 82 -8.94 6.81 -5.02
CA PHE A 82 -8.51 6.47 -6.38
C PHE A 82 -7.45 5.37 -6.33
N LEU A 83 -7.73 4.25 -6.97
CA LEU A 83 -6.79 3.14 -7.06
C LEU A 83 -5.95 3.32 -8.34
N VAL A 84 -4.63 3.39 -8.19
CA VAL A 84 -3.67 3.59 -9.29
C VAL A 84 -2.61 2.48 -9.31
N GLY A 85 -1.87 2.39 -10.42
CA GLY A 85 -0.87 1.33 -10.66
C GLY A 85 -1.45 0.09 -11.33
N GLY A 86 -0.61 -0.91 -11.65
CA GLY A 86 -1.08 -2.12 -12.35
C GLY A 86 -2.03 -2.99 -11.51
N PHE A 87 -1.82 -3.04 -10.19
CA PHE A 87 -2.64 -3.90 -9.34
C PHE A 87 -4.07 -3.36 -9.10
N SER A 88 -4.29 -2.05 -9.30
CA SER A 88 -5.63 -1.46 -9.20
C SER A 88 -6.59 -1.95 -10.29
N GLU A 89 -6.06 -2.54 -11.37
CA GLU A 89 -6.86 -3.17 -12.42
C GLU A 89 -7.45 -4.51 -11.98
N SER A 90 -7.06 -5.04 -10.81
CA SER A 90 -7.65 -6.25 -10.25
C SER A 90 -9.13 -6.01 -9.87
N PRO A 91 -10.08 -6.71 -10.52
CA PRO A 91 -11.49 -6.61 -10.15
C PRO A 91 -11.72 -7.07 -8.71
N TYR A 92 -10.94 -8.06 -8.26
CA TYR A 92 -11.02 -8.56 -6.89
C TYR A 92 -10.63 -7.49 -5.86
N LEU A 93 -9.52 -6.79 -6.08
CA LEU A 93 -9.09 -5.71 -5.19
C LEU A 93 -10.13 -4.58 -5.13
N LEU A 94 -10.59 -4.11 -6.31
CA LEU A 94 -11.56 -3.03 -6.39
C LEU A 94 -12.85 -3.38 -5.64
N ARG A 95 -13.36 -4.60 -5.84
CA ARG A 95 -14.55 -5.07 -5.14
C ARG A 95 -14.34 -5.10 -3.63
N ARG A 96 -13.27 -5.73 -3.16
CA ARG A 96 -13.01 -5.86 -1.72
C ARG A 96 -12.84 -4.51 -1.01
N ILE A 97 -12.30 -3.51 -1.71
CA ILE A 97 -12.24 -2.12 -1.22
C ILE A 97 -13.63 -1.49 -1.21
N LYS A 98 -14.43 -1.64 -2.28
CA LYS A 98 -15.81 -1.14 -2.33
C LYS A 98 -16.69 -1.76 -1.23
N ASP A 99 -16.64 -3.06 -1.05
CA ASP A 99 -17.38 -3.78 -0.02
C ASP A 99 -17.05 -3.23 1.38
N LYS A 100 -15.79 -2.87 1.62
CA LYS A 100 -15.35 -2.37 2.92
C LYS A 100 -15.66 -0.89 3.17
N PHE A 101 -15.53 -0.04 2.15
CA PHE A 101 -15.47 1.42 2.34
C PHE A 101 -16.60 2.21 1.67
N SER A 102 -17.46 1.58 0.87
CA SER A 102 -18.55 2.28 0.14
C SER A 102 -19.56 3.00 1.04
N THR A 103 -19.71 2.56 2.29
CA THR A 103 -20.58 3.24 3.28
C THR A 103 -19.92 4.48 3.89
N GLN A 104 -18.59 4.56 3.88
CA GLN A 104 -17.81 5.63 4.49
C GLN A 104 -17.31 6.67 3.47
N VAL A 105 -16.98 6.21 2.26
CA VAL A 105 -16.36 7.00 1.18
C VAL A 105 -17.26 6.96 -0.05
N SER A 106 -17.63 8.13 -0.56
CA SER A 106 -18.59 8.25 -1.67
C SER A 106 -18.02 7.86 -3.03
N ILE A 107 -16.73 8.11 -3.27
CA ILE A 107 -16.09 7.86 -4.57
C ILE A 107 -14.99 6.81 -4.39
N ILE A 108 -15.13 5.66 -5.06
CA ILE A 108 -14.09 4.62 -5.14
C ILE A 108 -13.94 4.22 -6.60
N ALA A 109 -12.84 4.67 -7.22
CA ALA A 109 -12.67 4.58 -8.66
C ALA A 109 -11.24 4.18 -9.08
N VAL A 110 -11.15 3.60 -10.27
CA VAL A 110 -9.89 3.35 -10.99
C VAL A 110 -9.85 4.33 -12.16
N PRO A 111 -8.82 5.19 -12.31
CA PRO A 111 -8.69 6.05 -13.47
C PRO A 111 -8.58 5.24 -14.77
N THR A 112 -8.87 5.87 -15.92
CA THR A 112 -8.85 5.21 -17.23
C THR A 112 -7.53 4.52 -17.55
N LEU A 113 -6.41 5.10 -17.12
CA LEU A 113 -5.06 4.57 -17.32
C LEU A 113 -4.32 4.55 -15.98
N PRO A 114 -4.60 3.57 -15.10
CA PRO A 114 -4.11 3.59 -13.73
C PRO A 114 -2.59 3.43 -13.65
N ILE A 115 -1.99 2.66 -14.57
CA ILE A 115 -0.53 2.50 -14.65
C ILE A 115 0.20 3.80 -15.02
N ALA A 116 -0.45 4.68 -15.79
CA ALA A 116 0.12 5.95 -16.23
C ALA A 116 -0.31 7.14 -15.34
N ALA A 117 -1.23 6.95 -14.39
CA ALA A 117 -1.84 8.02 -13.62
C ALA A 117 -0.80 8.87 -12.86
N ILE A 118 0.21 8.24 -12.28
CA ILE A 118 1.27 8.92 -11.53
C ILE A 118 2.13 9.78 -12.48
N ALA A 119 2.60 9.21 -13.58
CA ALA A 119 3.43 9.93 -14.55
C ALA A 119 2.67 11.11 -15.19
N ARG A 120 1.40 10.89 -15.56
CA ARG A 120 0.52 11.95 -16.08
C ARG A 120 0.29 13.06 -15.07
N GLY A 121 0.08 12.72 -13.80
CA GLY A 121 -0.03 13.70 -12.72
C GLY A 121 1.26 14.52 -12.56
N GLY A 122 2.42 13.89 -12.66
CA GLY A 122 3.72 14.58 -12.62
C GLY A 122 3.92 15.55 -13.78
N ILE A 123 3.56 15.16 -15.01
CA ILE A 123 3.63 16.04 -16.18
C ILE A 123 2.66 17.22 -16.04
N ALA A 124 1.42 16.96 -15.62
CA ALA A 124 0.43 18.01 -15.38
C ALA A 124 0.90 19.01 -14.32
N TYR A 125 1.54 18.54 -13.25
CA TYR A 125 2.18 19.40 -12.26
C TYR A 125 3.34 20.21 -12.85
N GLY A 126 4.20 19.61 -13.67
CA GLY A 126 5.30 20.34 -14.32
C GLY A 126 4.83 21.44 -15.27
N LEU A 127 3.70 21.22 -15.96
CA LEU A 127 3.08 22.21 -16.85
C LEU A 127 2.39 23.35 -16.08
N ASN A 128 1.90 23.07 -14.88
CA ASN A 128 1.28 24.07 -14.01
C ASN A 128 1.70 23.83 -12.55
N VAL A 129 2.87 24.36 -12.19
CA VAL A 129 3.44 24.20 -10.83
C VAL A 129 2.53 24.82 -9.76
N GLY A 130 1.76 25.86 -10.12
CA GLY A 130 0.79 26.53 -9.25
C GLY A 130 -0.51 25.72 -9.00
N ALA A 131 -0.68 24.55 -9.62
CA ALA A 131 -1.84 23.70 -9.39
C ALA A 131 -1.91 23.12 -7.96
N ILE A 132 -0.76 23.02 -7.27
CA ILE A 132 -0.70 22.57 -5.88
C ILE A 132 -0.74 23.81 -4.97
N GLN A 133 -1.85 23.97 -4.25
CA GLN A 133 -2.06 25.09 -3.32
C GLN A 133 -1.26 24.94 -2.02
N ASP A 134 -1.31 23.74 -1.43
CA ASP A 134 -0.68 23.43 -0.15
C ASP A 134 -0.02 22.05 -0.21
N ARG A 135 1.03 21.85 0.58
CA ARG A 135 1.59 20.53 0.89
C ARG A 135 1.62 20.31 2.40
N THR A 136 1.14 19.16 2.86
CA THR A 136 1.13 18.82 4.28
C THR A 136 2.39 18.06 4.68
N LEU A 137 3.09 18.53 5.71
CA LEU A 137 4.29 17.86 6.21
C LEU A 137 3.97 16.50 6.84
N LYS A 138 4.65 15.46 6.35
CA LYS A 138 4.51 14.08 6.86
C LYS A 138 5.10 13.90 8.25
N TRP A 139 6.15 14.64 8.58
CA TRP A 139 6.92 14.51 9.81
C TRP A 139 7.12 15.86 10.49
N THR A 140 7.39 15.83 11.80
CA THR A 140 7.88 16.99 12.53
C THR A 140 9.38 17.04 12.36
N TYR A 141 9.90 18.16 11.86
CA TYR A 141 11.31 18.40 11.65
C TYR A 141 11.82 19.38 12.70
N GLY A 142 13.05 19.17 13.14
CA GLY A 142 13.65 19.95 14.20
C GLY A 142 15.09 19.56 14.44
N VAL A 143 15.73 20.29 15.35
CA VAL A 143 17.11 20.07 15.74
C VAL A 143 17.17 19.84 17.24
N GLU A 144 18.09 18.99 17.67
CA GLU A 144 18.41 18.91 19.10
C GLU A 144 19.24 20.13 19.48
N VAL A 145 18.87 20.74 20.59
CA VAL A 145 19.53 21.93 21.12
C VAL A 145 19.63 21.83 22.62
N ASN A 146 20.70 22.42 23.16
CA ASN A 146 20.95 22.45 24.58
C ASN A 146 20.45 23.79 25.16
N ARG A 147 19.69 23.75 26.26
CA ARG A 147 19.28 24.97 26.98
C ARG A 147 19.32 24.78 28.50
N PRO A 148 19.45 25.85 29.30
CA PRO A 148 19.39 25.73 30.75
C PRO A 148 18.09 25.06 31.22
N TRP A 149 18.19 24.21 32.23
CA TRP A 149 17.04 23.56 32.86
C TRP A 149 16.22 24.59 33.66
N VAL A 150 14.90 24.55 33.53
CA VAL A 150 13.99 25.48 34.23
C VAL A 150 13.12 24.73 35.23
N SER A 151 13.25 25.09 36.51
CA SER A 151 12.43 24.54 37.60
C SER A 151 10.94 24.78 37.37
N GLY A 152 10.10 23.78 37.67
CA GLY A 152 8.65 23.83 37.48
C GLY A 152 8.16 23.59 36.04
N LYS A 153 9.01 23.78 35.02
CA LYS A 153 8.68 23.51 33.61
C LYS A 153 9.25 22.18 33.13
N ASP A 154 10.51 21.90 33.48
CA ASP A 154 11.25 20.76 32.96
C ASP A 154 11.31 19.62 33.98
N LYS A 155 11.11 18.38 33.50
CA LYS A 155 11.24 17.18 34.35
C LYS A 155 12.69 17.08 34.86
N ARG A 156 12.87 16.96 36.18
CA ARG A 156 14.19 16.87 36.83
C ARG A 156 15.04 15.70 36.29
N THR A 157 14.41 14.62 35.86
CA THR A 157 15.08 13.45 35.25
C THR A 157 15.74 13.73 33.91
N ARG A 158 15.42 14.86 33.26
CA ARG A 158 16.03 15.27 31.99
C ARG A 158 17.16 16.29 32.15
N ARG A 159 17.49 16.65 33.39
CA ARG A 159 18.56 17.61 33.71
C ARG A 159 19.91 16.89 33.65
N THR A 160 20.84 17.42 32.88
CA THR A 160 22.23 16.97 32.81
C THR A 160 23.04 17.52 33.99
N GLU A 161 24.22 16.94 34.25
CA GLU A 161 25.08 17.31 35.39
C GLU A 161 25.52 18.79 35.35
N ASP A 162 25.76 19.32 34.16
CA ASP A 162 26.08 20.74 33.89
C ASP A 162 24.88 21.69 34.05
N GLY A 163 23.69 21.15 34.35
CA GLY A 163 22.48 21.93 34.64
C GLY A 163 21.61 22.26 33.43
N TYR A 164 21.84 21.64 32.29
CA TYR A 164 21.08 21.87 31.06
C TYR A 164 20.06 20.76 30.77
N ILE A 165 19.36 20.89 29.65
CA ILE A 165 18.45 19.88 29.10
C ILE A 165 18.59 19.85 27.57
N LEU A 166 18.78 18.65 27.02
CA LEU A 166 18.64 18.39 25.60
C LEU A 166 17.15 18.42 25.23
N TYR A 167 16.79 19.31 24.31
CA TYR A 167 15.43 19.45 23.83
C TYR A 167 15.38 19.46 22.31
N PHE A 168 14.31 18.84 21.78
CA PHE A 168 14.01 18.88 20.37
C PHE A 168 13.31 20.20 20.03
N HIS A 169 14.03 21.11 19.39
CA HIS A 169 13.48 22.34 18.87
C HIS A 169 12.80 22.09 17.53
N LYS A 170 11.47 22.14 17.53
CA LYS A 170 10.66 21.96 16.32
C LYS A 170 10.86 23.16 15.40
N LEU A 171 11.34 22.91 14.19
CA LEU A 171 11.39 23.88 13.09
C LEU A 171 10.10 23.84 12.27
N ALA A 172 9.55 22.64 12.09
CA ALA A 172 8.29 22.45 11.38
C ALA A 172 7.52 21.27 11.99
N GLN A 173 6.20 21.35 12.02
CA GLN A 173 5.36 20.35 12.68
C GLN A 173 4.63 19.48 11.65
N ARG A 174 4.54 18.17 11.91
CA ARG A 174 3.68 17.26 11.13
C ARG A 174 2.27 17.85 11.04
N GLY A 175 1.69 17.83 9.84
CA GLY A 175 0.36 18.38 9.59
C GLY A 175 0.37 19.88 9.24
N ALA A 176 1.49 20.59 9.39
CA ALA A 176 1.60 21.96 8.92
C ALA A 176 1.56 21.99 7.38
N LYS A 177 0.90 23.02 6.85
CA LYS A 177 0.86 23.33 5.42
C LYS A 177 2.09 24.16 5.05
N ALA A 178 2.72 23.81 3.94
CA ALA A 178 3.79 24.57 3.30
C ALA A 178 3.38 24.85 1.86
N ASN A 179 3.59 26.09 1.42
CA ASN A 179 3.38 26.54 0.04
C ASN A 179 4.63 26.27 -0.78
#